data_AF-A0A7U3D3H2-F1
#
_entry.id   AF-A0A7U3D3H2-F1
#
_cell.length_a   1.000
_cell.length_b   1.000
_cell.length_c   1.000
_cell.angle_alpha   90.00
_cell.angle_beta   90.00
_cell.angle_gamma   90.00
#
_symmetry.space_group_name_H-M   'P 1'
#
loop_
_entity.id
_entity.type
_entity.pdbx_description
1 polymer ?
#
loop_
_entity_poly.entity_id
_entity_poly.type
_entity_poly.pdbx_seq_one_letter_code
_entity_poly.pdbx_strand_id
1 'polypeptide(L)'
;MSNPKPPKKAGILYGMSKSWDRFWSGVQGEAVSERQAIEKYAKDAILKHMFMSDIRKLLEEFNLPDPEEQIDNETGEVTKQRKSLDDYRKYASEKIELLDLENFIARDKNLRDIVIDNGIKGSEVASYAEKIASIRDEIQWTMTNFINVIIKENRNEFEPDSYAEYWLKQLMENMDRFRSSVKRIKNSEEKIARSKFKPDIFASLMDICKRGDSLYIELYNLIQVKLYENSALIELRSKFDALDDELFLQLKKVRYYAYGMDISYDSRSKISILIDLRSRINELSMSKYKFELLKQDEKSLKQISKDCYDDDCLVANLAALGTLIDGINVADLKKRITTKPRDGSINVLEEFLKVYINGYEKEIITNLRNIVKIRNQWPIHKNSPDGINLIKQVNGSYPVEDREKFWTKIFNLYTESLRGLETTLTDS
;
A
#
# COMPACT_ATOMS: atom_id res chain seq x y z
N MET A 1 16.30 30.85 35.54
CA MET A 1 15.99 29.41 35.69
C MET A 1 17.29 28.65 35.59
N SER A 2 17.69 27.95 36.64
CA SER A 2 18.93 27.16 36.65
C SER A 2 18.72 25.88 35.85
N ASN A 3 19.65 25.55 34.94
CA ASN A 3 19.63 24.27 34.22
C ASN A 3 19.52 23.10 35.23
N PRO A 4 18.64 22.12 35.01
CA PRO A 4 18.50 20.98 35.90
C PRO A 4 19.83 20.25 36.03
N LYS A 5 20.17 19.85 37.27
CA LYS A 5 21.42 19.13 37.55
C LYS A 5 21.35 17.74 36.89
N PRO A 6 22.44 17.27 36.26
CA PRO A 6 22.47 15.93 35.68
C PRO A 6 22.26 14.86 36.77
N PRO A 7 21.66 13.70 36.42
CA PRO A 7 21.37 12.64 37.37
C PRO A 7 22.65 12.10 38.04
N LYS A 8 22.54 11.77 39.33
CA LYS A 8 23.66 11.44 40.24
C LYS A 8 24.41 10.14 39.92
N LYS A 9 23.93 9.34 38.96
CA LYS A 9 24.65 8.18 38.43
C LYS A 9 24.51 8.21 36.92
N ALA A 10 25.64 8.14 36.21
CA ALA A 10 25.65 7.82 34.80
C ALA A 10 25.17 6.37 34.65
N GLY A 11 23.85 6.19 34.57
CA GLY A 11 23.23 4.92 34.26
C GLY A 11 23.65 4.45 32.87
N ILE A 12 23.49 3.15 32.63
CA ILE A 12 23.79 2.39 31.40
C ILE A 12 23.35 3.12 30.10
N LEU A 13 22.40 4.05 30.19
CA LEU A 13 21.86 4.87 29.11
C LEU A 13 22.78 5.98 28.59
N TYR A 14 23.74 6.50 29.35
CA TYR A 14 24.67 7.53 28.82
C TYR A 14 25.64 6.96 27.78
N GLY A 15 25.87 5.64 27.79
CA GLY A 15 26.58 4.90 26.75
C GLY A 15 25.73 4.57 25.51
N MET A 16 24.41 4.81 25.55
CA MET A 16 23.52 4.50 24.43
C MET A 16 23.53 5.56 23.32
N SER A 17 24.17 6.72 23.46
CA SER A 17 24.21 7.72 22.37
C SER A 17 24.85 7.20 21.06
N LYS A 18 25.70 6.15 21.13
CA LYS A 18 26.21 5.43 19.94
C LYS A 18 25.32 4.29 19.44
N SER A 19 24.46 3.72 20.31
CA SER A 19 23.36 2.85 19.86
C SER A 19 22.23 3.67 19.24
N TRP A 20 22.07 4.92 19.67
CA TRP A 20 21.15 5.90 19.09
C TRP A 20 21.43 6.11 17.59
N ASP A 21 22.68 6.33 17.16
CA ASP A 21 23.01 6.46 15.72
C ASP A 21 22.70 5.20 14.90
N ARG A 22 22.87 3.99 15.48
CA ARG A 22 22.50 2.72 14.82
C ARG A 22 21.00 2.42 14.88
N PHE A 23 20.29 2.96 15.86
CA PHE A 23 18.86 2.81 16.03
C PHE A 23 18.10 3.70 15.03
N TRP A 24 18.60 4.91 14.77
CA TRP A 24 18.11 5.79 13.71
C TRP A 24 18.39 5.25 12.30
N SER A 25 19.46 4.48 12.07
CA SER A 25 19.75 3.89 10.75
C SER A 25 18.80 2.77 10.32
N GLY A 26 18.11 2.12 11.26
CA GLY A 26 17.15 1.03 10.94
C GLY A 26 15.80 1.55 10.44
N VAL A 27 15.31 2.66 11.00
CA VAL A 27 14.00 3.26 10.68
C VAL A 27 14.06 4.15 9.45
N GLN A 28 15.17 4.90 9.27
CA GLN A 28 15.45 5.54 7.97
C GLN A 28 15.49 4.51 6.83
N GLY A 29 15.81 3.25 7.13
CA GLY A 29 15.83 2.16 6.16
C GLY A 29 14.48 1.92 5.49
N GLU A 30 13.37 1.89 6.24
CA GLU A 30 12.05 1.58 5.66
C GLU A 30 11.53 2.72 4.79
N ALA A 31 11.40 3.95 5.31
CA ALA A 31 10.90 5.09 4.52
C ALA A 31 11.78 5.40 3.30
N VAL A 32 13.11 5.32 3.43
CA VAL A 32 14.04 5.48 2.29
C VAL A 32 13.90 4.31 1.32
N SER A 33 13.77 3.07 1.80
CA SER A 33 13.55 1.90 0.93
C SER A 33 12.23 1.98 0.18
N GLU A 34 11.18 2.52 0.80
CA GLU A 34 9.86 2.68 0.19
C GLU A 34 9.88 3.78 -0.87
N ARG A 35 10.53 4.91 -0.57
CA ARG A 35 10.78 5.96 -1.57
C ARG A 35 11.57 5.41 -2.75
N GLN A 36 12.67 4.72 -2.49
CA GLN A 36 13.49 4.10 -3.54
C GLN A 36 12.71 3.06 -4.34
N ALA A 37 11.83 2.28 -3.70
CA ALA A 37 10.98 1.30 -4.38
C ALA A 37 9.93 1.98 -5.28
N ILE A 38 9.28 3.04 -4.81
CA ILE A 38 8.32 3.82 -5.61
C ILE A 38 9.02 4.50 -6.78
N GLU A 39 10.16 5.13 -6.50
CA GLU A 39 10.92 5.85 -7.50
C GLU A 39 11.47 4.91 -8.57
N LYS A 40 12.06 3.79 -8.17
CA LYS A 40 12.53 2.74 -9.09
C LYS A 40 11.37 2.20 -9.94
N TYR A 41 10.23 1.90 -9.34
CA TYR A 41 9.07 1.44 -10.08
C TYR A 41 8.61 2.47 -11.12
N ALA A 42 8.52 3.75 -10.74
CA ALA A 42 8.10 4.81 -11.66
C ALA A 42 9.10 4.97 -12.83
N LYS A 43 10.41 4.88 -12.55
CA LYS A 43 11.45 4.85 -13.58
C LYS A 43 11.28 3.65 -14.50
N ASP A 44 11.14 2.44 -13.94
CA ASP A 44 10.97 1.20 -14.70
C ASP A 44 9.71 1.25 -15.59
N ALA A 45 8.59 1.78 -15.07
CA ALA A 45 7.35 1.92 -15.81
C ALA A 45 7.49 2.86 -17.01
N ILE A 46 8.12 4.03 -16.81
CA ILE A 46 8.43 4.95 -17.89
C ILE A 46 9.33 4.28 -18.93
N LEU A 47 10.44 3.69 -18.48
CA LEU A 47 11.47 3.13 -19.35
C LEU A 47 10.97 1.90 -20.13
N LYS A 48 9.98 1.17 -19.61
CA LYS A 48 9.33 0.04 -20.30
C LYS A 48 8.63 0.46 -21.61
N HIS A 49 8.19 1.71 -21.72
CA HIS A 49 7.57 2.23 -22.94
C HIS A 49 8.57 2.86 -23.92
N MET A 50 9.82 3.02 -23.50
CA MET A 50 10.87 3.59 -24.34
C MET A 50 11.50 2.49 -25.22
N PHE A 51 11.66 2.81 -26.51
CA PHE A 51 12.45 2.01 -27.42
C PHE A 51 13.94 2.32 -27.24
N MET A 52 14.80 1.47 -27.82
CA MET A 52 16.26 1.65 -27.76
C MET A 52 16.70 3.06 -28.22
N SER A 53 16.05 3.61 -29.25
CA SER A 53 16.32 4.96 -29.75
C SER A 53 16.02 6.04 -28.72
N ASP A 54 14.96 5.86 -27.93
CA ASP A 54 14.53 6.85 -26.96
C ASP A 54 15.44 6.84 -25.74
N ILE A 55 15.86 5.64 -25.30
CA ILE A 55 16.79 5.49 -24.18
C ILE A 55 18.17 6.05 -24.55
N ARG A 56 18.63 5.88 -25.79
CA ARG A 56 19.91 6.46 -26.23
C ARG A 56 19.88 8.00 -26.22
N LYS A 57 18.80 8.60 -26.74
CA LYS A 57 18.59 10.06 -26.67
C LYS A 57 18.56 10.55 -25.22
N LEU A 58 17.91 9.79 -24.35
CA LEU A 58 17.85 10.08 -22.92
C LEU A 58 19.26 10.06 -22.30
N LEU A 59 20.07 9.02 -22.54
CA LEU A 59 21.44 8.95 -22.02
C LEU A 59 22.32 10.09 -22.55
N GLU A 60 22.17 10.46 -23.82
CA GLU A 60 22.89 11.58 -24.44
C GLU A 60 22.54 12.93 -23.80
N GLU A 61 21.25 13.21 -23.57
CA GLU A 61 20.78 14.44 -22.89
C GLU A 61 21.42 14.61 -21.50
N PHE A 62 21.63 13.50 -20.78
CA PHE A 62 22.22 13.50 -19.44
C PHE A 62 23.74 13.31 -19.42
N ASN A 63 24.41 13.34 -20.58
CA ASN A 63 25.85 13.10 -20.73
C ASN A 63 26.31 11.78 -20.04
N LEU A 64 25.47 10.75 -20.09
CA LEU A 64 25.78 9.45 -19.52
C LEU A 64 26.53 8.58 -20.53
N PRO A 65 27.57 7.83 -20.11
CA PRO A 65 28.29 6.97 -21.03
C PRO A 65 27.37 5.85 -21.55
N ASP A 66 27.64 5.43 -22.78
CA ASP A 66 26.92 4.31 -23.41
C ASP A 66 27.19 3.04 -22.57
N PRO A 67 26.16 2.34 -22.06
CA PRO A 67 26.35 1.13 -21.27
C PRO A 67 26.98 -0.02 -22.07
N GLU A 68 27.09 0.10 -23.39
CA GLU A 68 27.90 -0.80 -24.22
C GLU A 68 29.40 -0.50 -24.16
N GLU A 69 29.82 0.71 -23.78
CA GLU A 69 31.22 1.14 -23.73
C GLU A 69 31.84 0.82 -22.38
N GLN A 70 32.87 -0.03 -22.38
CA GLN A 70 33.75 -0.26 -21.25
C GLN A 70 35.10 0.37 -21.53
N ILE A 71 35.52 1.29 -20.66
CA ILE A 71 36.86 1.88 -20.71
C ILE A 71 37.76 1.01 -19.85
N ASP A 72 38.77 0.41 -20.47
CA ASP A 72 39.85 -0.22 -19.73
C ASP A 72 40.60 0.85 -18.94
N ASN A 73 40.66 0.70 -17.62
CA ASN A 73 41.24 1.71 -16.73
C ASN A 73 42.77 1.83 -16.86
N GLU A 74 43.45 0.83 -17.42
CA GLU A 74 44.90 0.80 -17.59
C GLU A 74 45.31 1.31 -18.97
N THR A 75 44.56 0.96 -20.01
CA THR A 75 44.91 1.29 -21.40
C THR A 75 44.13 2.46 -21.97
N GLY A 76 42.98 2.82 -21.37
CA GLY A 76 42.02 3.78 -21.92
C GLY A 76 41.28 3.26 -23.15
N GLU A 77 41.45 1.98 -23.52
CA GLU A 77 40.80 1.38 -24.68
C GLU A 77 39.31 1.20 -24.41
N VAL A 78 38.49 1.70 -25.35
CA VAL A 78 37.03 1.57 -25.29
C VAL A 78 36.62 0.30 -26.01
N THR A 79 36.13 -0.68 -25.26
CA THR A 79 35.55 -1.92 -25.83
C THR A 79 34.03 -1.81 -25.84
N LYS A 80 33.39 -2.28 -26.92
CA LYS A 80 31.92 -2.29 -27.04
C LYS A 80 31.37 -3.70 -26.82
N GLN A 81 30.58 -3.86 -25.76
CA GLN A 81 29.82 -5.08 -25.48
C GLN A 81 28.34 -4.81 -25.70
N ARG A 82 27.72 -5.50 -26.67
CA ARG A 82 26.29 -5.34 -26.97
C ARG A 82 25.44 -5.61 -25.72
N LYS A 83 24.50 -4.71 -25.43
CA LYS A 83 23.56 -4.81 -24.30
C LYS A 83 22.13 -5.02 -24.79
N SER A 84 21.31 -5.69 -23.99
CA SER A 84 19.88 -5.84 -24.26
C SER A 84 19.14 -4.52 -24.01
N LEU A 85 17.91 -4.37 -24.53
CA LEU A 85 17.06 -3.23 -24.21
C LEU A 85 16.82 -3.11 -22.69
N ASP A 86 16.68 -4.24 -22.00
CA ASP A 86 16.45 -4.27 -20.55
C ASP A 86 17.70 -3.84 -19.77
N ASP A 87 18.91 -4.12 -20.27
CA ASP A 87 20.15 -3.60 -19.69
C ASP A 87 20.21 -2.07 -19.78
N TYR A 88 19.82 -1.50 -20.93
CA TYR A 88 19.74 -0.05 -21.13
C TYR A 88 18.69 0.60 -20.21
N ARG A 89 17.52 -0.03 -20.05
CA ARG A 89 16.48 0.43 -19.12
C ARG A 89 16.98 0.40 -17.68
N LYS A 90 17.58 -0.72 -17.25
CA LYS A 90 18.14 -0.84 -15.92
C LYS A 90 19.21 0.22 -15.66
N TYR A 91 20.12 0.42 -16.60
CA TYR A 91 21.15 1.45 -16.50
C TYR A 91 20.57 2.86 -16.39
N ALA A 92 19.61 3.21 -17.25
CA ALA A 92 18.91 4.49 -17.18
C ALA A 92 18.18 4.67 -15.84
N SER A 93 17.50 3.63 -15.33
CA SER A 93 16.82 3.67 -14.03
C SER A 93 17.77 3.90 -12.86
N GLU A 94 19.01 3.40 -12.95
CA GLU A 94 20.03 3.55 -11.90
C GLU A 94 20.74 4.92 -11.96
N LYS A 95 20.81 5.55 -13.15
CA LYS A 95 21.61 6.76 -13.38
C LYS A 95 20.82 8.05 -13.47
N ILE A 96 19.52 7.99 -13.77
CA ILE A 96 18.68 9.16 -14.01
C ILE A 96 17.66 9.28 -12.90
N GLU A 97 17.56 10.46 -12.30
CA GLU A 97 16.54 10.77 -11.29
C GLU A 97 15.13 10.76 -11.90
N LEU A 98 14.11 10.40 -11.13
CA LEU A 98 12.74 10.29 -11.66
C LEU A 98 12.24 11.63 -12.22
N LEU A 99 12.57 12.73 -11.54
CA LEU A 99 12.19 14.07 -11.98
C LEU A 99 12.82 14.44 -13.33
N ASP A 100 14.08 14.05 -13.53
CA ASP A 100 14.83 14.30 -14.75
C ASP A 100 14.27 13.51 -15.92
N LEU A 101 13.90 12.25 -15.65
CA LEU A 101 13.21 11.38 -16.60
C LEU A 101 11.84 11.95 -17.01
N GLU A 102 11.04 12.44 -16.06
CA GLU A 102 9.76 13.11 -16.34
C GLU A 102 9.94 14.39 -17.17
N ASN A 103 10.96 15.19 -16.85
CA ASN A 103 11.28 16.42 -17.59
C ASN A 103 11.72 16.13 -19.02
N PHE A 104 12.44 15.03 -19.26
CA PHE A 104 12.79 14.58 -20.60
C PHE A 104 11.53 14.21 -21.41
N ILE A 105 10.65 13.39 -20.85
CA ILE A 105 9.40 12.98 -21.51
C ILE A 105 8.49 14.17 -21.81
N ALA A 106 8.38 15.12 -20.88
CA ALA A 106 7.53 16.30 -21.07
C ALA A 106 7.98 17.16 -22.27
N ARG A 107 9.27 17.12 -22.60
CA ARG A 107 9.89 17.84 -23.73
C ARG A 107 9.78 17.07 -25.05
N ASP A 108 9.83 15.73 -25.02
CA ASP A 108 9.67 14.91 -26.22
C ASP A 108 8.18 14.77 -26.61
N LYS A 109 7.81 15.31 -27.77
CA LYS A 109 6.43 15.30 -28.27
C LYS A 109 5.84 13.88 -28.43
N ASN A 110 6.67 12.89 -28.76
CA ASN A 110 6.21 11.51 -28.98
C ASN A 110 6.04 10.74 -27.66
N LEU A 111 6.78 11.13 -26.61
CA LEU A 111 6.68 10.50 -25.29
C LEU A 111 5.67 11.22 -24.39
N ARG A 112 5.32 12.48 -24.70
CA ARG A 112 4.40 13.30 -23.91
C ARG A 112 3.04 12.62 -23.69
N ASP A 113 2.52 11.90 -24.68
CA ASP A 113 1.23 11.20 -24.58
C ASP A 113 1.27 10.07 -23.53
N ILE A 114 2.44 9.45 -23.31
CA ILE A 114 2.67 8.42 -22.28
C ILE A 114 2.49 9.01 -20.86
N VAL A 115 2.82 10.29 -20.65
CA VAL A 115 2.67 10.97 -19.35
C VAL A 115 1.27 11.56 -19.18
N ILE A 116 0.64 12.02 -20.26
CA ILE A 116 -0.70 12.62 -20.22
C ILE A 116 -1.77 11.57 -19.86
N ASP A 117 -1.65 10.34 -20.38
CA ASP A 117 -2.63 9.27 -20.13
C ASP A 117 -2.52 8.66 -18.72
N ASN A 118 -1.38 8.80 -18.04
CA ASN A 118 -1.15 8.23 -16.69
C ASN A 118 -1.53 9.17 -15.53
N GLY A 119 -2.07 10.35 -15.81
CA GLY A 119 -2.92 11.15 -14.90
C GLY A 119 -2.28 11.81 -13.67
N ILE A 120 -1.19 11.29 -13.11
CA ILE A 120 -0.47 11.85 -11.96
C ILE A 120 1.04 11.73 -12.21
N LYS A 121 1.81 12.79 -11.97
CA LYS A 121 3.28 12.74 -12.11
C LYS A 121 3.84 11.80 -11.03
N GLY A 122 4.69 10.85 -11.42
CA GLY A 122 5.33 9.91 -10.51
C GLY A 122 6.11 10.61 -9.38
N SER A 123 6.74 11.75 -9.68
CA SER A 123 7.42 12.60 -8.68
C SER A 123 6.48 13.16 -7.62
N GLU A 124 5.25 13.51 -7.99
CA GLU A 124 4.23 13.97 -7.05
C GLU A 124 3.83 12.82 -6.12
N VAL A 125 3.65 11.61 -6.65
CA VAL A 125 3.26 10.47 -5.82
C VAL A 125 4.37 9.96 -4.92
N ALA A 126 5.61 9.94 -5.40
CA ALA A 126 6.78 9.68 -4.56
C ALA A 126 6.88 10.69 -3.42
N SER A 127 6.63 11.99 -3.69
CA SER A 127 6.58 13.02 -2.65
C SER A 127 5.46 12.80 -1.64
N TYR A 128 4.32 12.23 -2.05
CA TYR A 128 3.23 11.91 -1.12
C TYR A 128 3.53 10.71 -0.24
N ALA A 129 4.05 9.64 -0.83
CA ALA A 129 4.45 8.48 -0.06
C ALA A 129 5.52 8.86 0.99
N GLU A 130 6.49 9.70 0.63
CA GLU A 130 7.50 10.22 1.57
C GLU A 130 6.88 11.00 2.72
N LYS A 131 5.87 11.84 2.46
CA LYS A 131 5.19 12.61 3.52
C LYS A 131 4.37 11.71 4.44
N ILE A 132 3.69 10.70 3.91
CA ILE A 132 2.92 9.74 4.71
C ILE A 132 3.86 8.87 5.53
N ALA A 133 4.93 8.35 4.92
CA ALA A 133 5.98 7.60 5.61
C ALA A 133 6.62 8.46 6.72
N SER A 134 6.92 9.73 6.48
CA SER A 134 7.43 10.62 7.52
C SER A 134 6.45 10.82 8.68
N ILE A 135 5.14 10.86 8.46
CA ILE A 135 4.16 10.91 9.55
C ILE A 135 4.13 9.60 10.32
N ARG A 136 4.15 8.48 9.58
CA ARG A 136 4.20 7.13 10.13
C ARG A 136 5.43 6.95 11.02
N ASP A 137 6.60 7.36 10.55
CA ASP A 137 7.85 7.31 11.31
C ASP A 137 7.74 8.10 12.61
N GLU A 138 7.17 9.31 12.58
CA GLU A 138 7.01 10.12 13.79
C GLU A 138 6.01 9.46 14.78
N ILE A 139 4.96 8.79 14.29
CA ILE A 139 4.04 8.03 15.15
C ILE A 139 4.69 6.75 15.68
N GLN A 140 5.25 5.93 14.81
CA GLN A 140 5.85 4.65 15.18
C GLN A 140 7.03 4.86 16.15
N TRP A 141 7.89 5.86 15.88
CA TRP A 141 9.02 6.20 16.74
C TRP A 141 8.57 6.66 18.11
N THR A 142 7.61 7.58 18.18
CA THR A 142 7.19 8.15 19.47
C THR A 142 6.31 7.22 20.24
N MET A 143 5.57 6.34 19.59
CA MET A 143 4.47 5.67 20.29
C MET A 143 4.82 4.27 20.72
N THR A 144 5.53 3.54 19.88
CA THR A 144 6.00 2.22 20.28
C THR A 144 7.20 2.34 21.19
N ASN A 145 8.19 3.19 20.88
CA ASN A 145 9.41 3.21 21.68
C ASN A 145 9.24 3.98 22.99
N PHE A 146 8.60 5.14 22.98
CA PHE A 146 8.47 5.98 24.17
C PHE A 146 7.57 5.34 25.22
N ILE A 147 6.39 4.84 24.82
CA ILE A 147 5.50 4.11 25.74
C ILE A 147 6.19 2.84 26.24
N ASN A 148 6.83 2.06 25.37
CA ASN A 148 7.53 0.85 25.81
C ASN A 148 8.68 1.15 26.77
N VAL A 149 9.41 2.26 26.58
CA VAL A 149 10.47 2.68 27.50
C VAL A 149 9.87 3.11 28.84
N ILE A 150 8.85 3.97 28.85
CA ILE A 150 8.17 4.40 30.09
C ILE A 150 7.54 3.21 30.84
N ILE A 151 7.02 2.21 30.12
CA ILE A 151 6.47 0.99 30.70
C ILE A 151 7.56 0.10 31.30
N LYS A 152 8.71 -0.05 30.62
CA LYS A 152 9.78 -0.97 31.02
C LYS A 152 10.74 -0.38 32.06
N GLU A 153 10.88 0.93 32.14
CA GLU A 153 11.83 1.59 33.02
C GLU A 153 11.44 1.47 34.50
N ASN A 154 12.43 1.18 35.34
CA ASN A 154 12.30 1.23 36.79
C ASN A 154 12.33 2.68 37.28
N ARG A 155 11.16 3.28 37.44
CA ARG A 155 10.98 4.70 37.77
C ARG A 155 11.53 5.09 39.14
N ASN A 156 11.71 4.12 40.04
CA ASN A 156 12.28 4.34 41.37
C ASN A 156 13.75 4.79 41.34
N GLU A 157 14.40 4.70 40.17
CA GLU A 157 15.79 5.14 39.98
C GLU A 157 15.92 6.65 39.68
N PHE A 158 14.79 7.34 39.47
CA PHE A 158 14.76 8.74 39.09
C PHE A 158 14.02 9.60 40.11
N GLU A 159 14.42 10.86 40.24
CA GLU A 159 13.59 11.84 40.93
C GLU A 159 12.32 12.10 40.09
N PRO A 160 11.11 12.00 40.67
CA PRO A 160 9.86 12.05 39.91
C PRO A 160 9.69 13.31 39.04
N ASP A 161 10.09 14.48 39.57
CA ASP A 161 10.00 15.74 38.83
C ASP A 161 10.99 15.79 37.66
N SER A 162 12.22 15.32 37.88
CA SER A 162 13.24 15.26 36.83
C SER A 162 12.89 14.24 35.73
N TYR A 163 12.24 13.13 36.10
CA TYR A 163 11.76 12.11 35.15
C TYR A 163 10.62 12.66 34.28
N ALA A 164 9.64 13.30 34.91
CA ALA A 164 8.53 13.94 34.19
C ALA A 164 9.02 15.06 33.27
N GLU A 165 9.89 15.96 33.76
CA GLU A 165 10.44 17.06 32.97
C GLU A 165 11.22 16.56 31.74
N TYR A 166 12.03 15.51 31.91
CA TYR A 166 12.76 14.88 30.81
C TYR A 166 11.81 14.36 29.73
N TRP A 167 10.81 13.56 30.12
CA TRP A 167 9.89 12.96 29.15
C TRP A 167 8.95 13.98 28.52
N LEU A 168 8.48 14.99 29.26
CA LEU A 168 7.69 16.08 28.69
C LEU A 168 8.49 16.83 27.61
N LYS A 169 9.77 17.11 27.86
CA LYS A 169 10.64 17.75 26.86
C LYS A 169 10.76 16.90 25.60
N GLN A 170 11.05 15.61 25.75
CA GLN A 170 11.18 14.71 24.59
C GLN A 170 9.86 14.57 23.82
N LEU A 171 8.73 14.53 24.52
CA LEU A 171 7.41 14.46 23.90
C LEU A 171 7.08 15.75 23.14
N MET A 172 7.38 16.93 23.70
CA MET A 172 7.19 18.21 23.01
C MET A 172 8.01 18.30 21.72
N GLU A 173 9.30 17.92 21.78
CA GLU A 173 10.17 17.88 20.60
C GLU A 173 9.64 16.95 19.51
N ASN A 174 8.95 15.88 19.89
CA ASN A 174 8.30 15.02 18.92
C ASN A 174 6.98 15.60 18.39
N MET A 175 6.11 16.11 19.26
CA MET A 175 4.86 16.76 18.86
C MET A 175 5.12 17.86 17.83
N ASP A 176 6.19 18.62 17.99
CA ASP A 176 6.59 19.65 17.03
C ASP A 176 7.02 19.07 15.67
N ARG A 177 7.72 17.93 15.66
CA ARG A 177 8.07 17.20 14.44
C ARG A 177 6.84 16.63 13.75
N PHE A 178 5.96 15.96 14.50
CA PHE A 178 4.69 15.45 14.00
C PHE A 178 3.86 16.58 13.38
N ARG A 179 3.63 17.68 14.09
CA ARG A 179 2.88 18.85 13.59
C ARG A 179 3.54 19.48 12.37
N SER A 180 4.87 19.50 12.31
CA SER A 180 5.61 19.95 11.12
C SER A 180 5.35 19.03 9.92
N SER A 181 5.32 17.72 10.11
CA SER A 181 4.93 16.75 9.08
C SER A 181 3.49 16.91 8.63
N VAL A 182 2.54 17.08 9.56
CA VAL A 182 1.13 17.37 9.24
C VAL A 182 1.00 18.66 8.42
N LYS A 183 1.72 19.72 8.78
CA LYS A 183 1.74 20.98 8.03
C LYS A 183 2.25 20.80 6.61
N ARG A 184 3.27 19.95 6.40
CA ARG A 184 3.78 19.60 5.06
C ARG A 184 2.71 18.89 4.22
N ILE A 185 1.91 18.00 4.82
CA ILE A 185 0.77 17.37 4.12
C ILE A 185 -0.30 18.41 3.77
N LYS A 186 -0.72 19.24 4.73
CA LYS A 186 -1.73 20.28 4.51
C LYS A 186 -1.33 21.27 3.40
N ASN A 187 -0.08 21.70 3.38
CA ASN A 187 0.45 22.56 2.31
C ASN A 187 0.44 21.88 0.94
N SER A 188 0.42 20.54 0.93
CA SER A 188 0.32 19.78 -0.31
C SER A 188 -1.13 19.50 -0.71
N GLU A 189 -2.07 19.45 0.24
CA GLU A 189 -3.51 19.30 -0.02
C GLU A 189 -4.01 20.30 -1.06
N GLU A 190 -3.60 21.57 -0.98
CA GLU A 190 -3.98 22.60 -1.95
C GLU A 190 -3.41 22.33 -3.36
N LYS A 191 -2.22 21.73 -3.46
CA LYS A 191 -1.63 21.34 -4.75
C LYS A 191 -2.36 20.14 -5.35
N ILE A 192 -2.91 19.28 -4.50
CA ILE A 192 -3.55 18.02 -4.87
C ILE A 192 -5.03 18.20 -5.16
N ALA A 193 -5.72 19.08 -4.44
CA ALA A 193 -7.08 19.48 -4.79
C ALA A 193 -7.14 20.06 -6.21
N ARG A 194 -5.99 20.53 -6.74
CA ARG A 194 -5.84 20.94 -8.14
C ARG A 194 -5.43 19.80 -9.08
N SER A 195 -4.84 18.72 -8.57
CA SER A 195 -4.62 17.50 -9.35
C SER A 195 -5.90 16.66 -9.34
N LYS A 196 -6.12 15.80 -10.34
CA LYS A 196 -7.32 14.93 -10.38
C LYS A 196 -7.26 13.78 -9.35
N PHE A 197 -6.38 13.88 -8.36
CA PHE A 197 -6.16 12.89 -7.32
C PHE A 197 -7.36 12.88 -6.37
N LYS A 198 -7.89 11.70 -6.02
CA LYS A 198 -9.16 11.64 -5.28
C LYS A 198 -9.04 12.34 -3.91
N PRO A 199 -10.02 13.18 -3.53
CA PRO A 199 -10.04 13.91 -2.25
C PRO A 199 -10.11 13.01 -1.00
N ASP A 200 -10.50 11.73 -1.14
CA ASP A 200 -10.81 10.81 -0.05
C ASP A 200 -9.58 10.39 0.78
N ILE A 201 -8.42 10.23 0.14
CA ILE A 201 -7.16 9.92 0.84
C ILE A 201 -6.73 11.08 1.74
N PHE A 202 -6.82 12.31 1.26
CA PHE A 202 -6.40 13.48 2.02
C PHE A 202 -7.32 13.75 3.19
N ALA A 203 -8.63 13.65 2.98
CA ALA A 203 -9.60 13.73 4.07
C ALA A 203 -9.30 12.67 5.16
N SER A 204 -9.04 11.42 4.75
CA SER A 204 -8.67 10.34 5.66
C SER A 204 -7.35 10.62 6.41
N LEU A 205 -6.31 11.07 5.70
CA LEU A 205 -5.02 11.43 6.30
C LEU A 205 -5.14 12.57 7.30
N MET A 206 -5.89 13.62 6.98
CA MET A 206 -6.07 14.75 7.87
C MET A 206 -6.87 14.37 9.13
N ASP A 207 -7.84 13.47 8.99
CA ASP A 207 -8.55 12.91 10.14
C ASP A 207 -7.61 12.09 11.04
N ILE A 208 -6.82 11.19 10.45
CA ILE A 208 -5.78 10.42 11.14
C ILE A 208 -4.82 11.36 11.87
N CYS A 209 -4.37 12.45 11.23
CA CYS A 209 -3.46 13.41 11.83
C CYS A 209 -4.07 14.14 13.04
N LYS A 210 -5.37 14.49 12.98
CA LYS A 210 -6.08 15.11 14.11
C LYS A 210 -6.22 14.15 15.29
N ARG A 211 -6.54 12.88 15.01
CA ARG A 211 -6.56 11.83 16.04
C ARG A 211 -5.17 11.65 16.65
N GLY A 212 -4.12 11.62 15.83
CA GLY A 212 -2.74 11.58 16.29
C GLY A 212 -2.38 12.73 17.24
N ASP A 213 -2.66 13.98 16.87
CA ASP A 213 -2.42 15.15 17.74
C ASP A 213 -3.18 15.07 19.07
N SER A 214 -4.42 14.57 19.03
CA SER A 214 -5.23 14.36 20.24
C SER A 214 -4.61 13.33 21.18
N LEU A 215 -4.12 12.21 20.63
CA LEU A 215 -3.46 11.17 21.41
C LEU A 215 -2.10 11.64 21.96
N TYR A 216 -1.38 12.51 21.23
CA TYR A 216 -0.16 13.15 21.75
C TYR A 216 -0.44 14.03 22.98
N ILE A 217 -1.52 14.81 22.93
CA ILE A 217 -1.96 15.64 24.05
C ILE A 217 -2.38 14.75 25.24
N GLU A 218 -3.06 13.63 24.98
CA GLU A 218 -3.40 12.65 26.01
C GLU A 218 -2.14 12.09 26.69
N LEU A 219 -1.13 11.66 25.91
CA LEU A 219 0.16 11.20 26.46
C LEU A 219 0.84 12.29 27.30
N TYR A 220 0.85 13.52 26.80
CA TYR A 220 1.47 14.65 27.49
C TYR A 220 0.83 14.88 28.85
N ASN A 221 -0.50 14.90 28.90
CA ASN A 221 -1.24 15.09 30.15
C ASN A 221 -0.95 13.97 31.15
N LEU A 222 -0.90 12.70 30.70
CA LEU A 222 -0.55 11.56 31.55
C LEU A 222 0.84 11.72 32.18
N ILE A 223 1.85 12.09 31.38
CA ILE A 223 3.21 12.31 31.87
C ILE A 223 3.25 13.52 32.82
N GLN A 224 2.51 14.59 32.51
CA GLN A 224 2.48 15.81 33.32
C GLN A 224 1.90 15.59 34.71
N VAL A 225 0.83 14.80 34.82
CA VAL A 225 0.23 14.43 36.11
C VAL A 225 0.96 13.26 36.78
N LYS A 226 2.07 12.78 36.19
CA LYS A 226 2.86 11.64 36.66
C LYS A 226 2.02 10.35 36.76
N LEU A 227 0.98 10.24 35.95
CA LEU A 227 0.13 9.05 35.88
C LEU A 227 0.74 8.08 34.87
N TYR A 228 1.49 7.13 35.40
CA TYR A 228 2.22 6.18 34.59
C TYR A 228 1.68 4.75 34.77
N GLU A 229 0.40 4.61 35.11
CA GLU A 229 -0.25 3.32 35.27
C GLU A 229 -0.14 2.53 33.96
N ASN A 230 0.25 1.26 34.10
CA ASN A 230 0.53 0.41 32.94
C ASN A 230 -0.72 0.25 32.06
N SER A 231 -1.91 0.18 32.66
CA SER A 231 -3.19 0.09 31.95
C SER A 231 -3.46 1.28 31.03
N ALA A 232 -3.33 2.51 31.51
CA ALA A 232 -3.58 3.72 30.72
C ALA A 232 -2.57 3.86 29.56
N LEU A 233 -1.30 3.56 29.82
CA LEU A 233 -0.26 3.58 28.79
C LEU A 233 -0.44 2.46 27.75
N ILE A 234 -0.89 1.27 28.17
CA ILE A 234 -1.22 0.16 27.26
C ILE A 234 -2.41 0.52 26.37
N GLU A 235 -3.49 1.08 26.94
CA GLU A 235 -4.65 1.50 26.16
C GLU A 235 -4.26 2.55 25.12
N LEU A 236 -3.49 3.56 25.54
CA LEU A 236 -3.02 4.60 24.64
C LEU A 236 -2.13 4.02 23.53
N ARG A 237 -1.24 3.07 23.85
CA ARG A 237 -0.43 2.36 22.86
C ARG A 237 -1.31 1.65 21.82
N SER A 238 -2.34 0.92 22.25
CA SER A 238 -3.26 0.26 21.32
C SER A 238 -3.98 1.25 20.39
N LYS A 239 -4.33 2.45 20.86
CA LYS A 239 -4.89 3.51 20.01
C LYS A 239 -3.90 4.00 18.96
N PHE A 240 -2.62 4.10 19.31
CA PHE A 240 -1.56 4.47 18.36
C PHE A 240 -1.22 3.36 17.37
N ASP A 241 -1.20 2.10 17.79
CA ASP A 241 -0.99 0.95 16.90
C ASP A 241 -2.10 0.92 15.82
N ALA A 242 -3.37 1.12 16.21
CA ALA A 242 -4.48 1.24 15.25
C ALA A 242 -4.31 2.43 14.28
N LEU A 243 -3.75 3.54 14.75
CA LEU A 243 -3.49 4.71 13.91
C LEU A 243 -2.33 4.47 12.92
N ASP A 244 -1.30 3.71 13.32
CA ASP A 244 -0.23 3.24 12.41
C ASP A 244 -0.80 2.34 11.30
N ASP A 245 -1.66 1.38 11.66
CA ASP A 245 -2.32 0.49 10.70
C ASP A 245 -3.15 1.28 9.66
N GLU A 246 -3.86 2.32 10.11
CA GLU A 246 -4.60 3.20 9.22
C GLU A 246 -3.68 4.03 8.30
N LEU A 247 -2.57 4.58 8.81
CA LEU A 247 -1.57 5.28 8.01
C LEU A 247 -0.95 4.36 6.96
N PHE A 248 -0.63 3.14 7.36
CA PHE A 248 -0.11 2.12 6.46
C PHE A 248 -1.12 1.78 5.36
N LEU A 249 -2.41 1.73 5.68
CA LEU A 249 -3.47 1.57 4.68
C LEU A 249 -3.54 2.76 3.73
N GLN A 250 -3.41 4.00 4.22
CA GLN A 250 -3.37 5.18 3.35
C GLN A 250 -2.14 5.20 2.46
N LEU A 251 -0.98 4.78 2.96
CA LEU A 251 0.23 4.63 2.18
C LEU A 251 0.05 3.57 1.08
N LYS A 252 -0.60 2.45 1.39
CA LYS A 252 -1.01 1.44 0.39
C LYS A 252 -1.96 2.01 -0.66
N LYS A 253 -2.90 2.88 -0.28
CA LYS A 253 -3.79 3.56 -1.23
C LYS A 253 -3.00 4.53 -2.11
N VAL A 254 -2.10 5.34 -1.54
CA VAL A 254 -1.24 6.24 -2.32
C VAL A 254 -0.37 5.46 -3.28
N ARG A 255 0.20 4.33 -2.87
CA ARG A 255 0.87 3.37 -3.76
C ARG A 255 -0.03 2.93 -4.89
N TYR A 256 -1.26 2.50 -4.59
CA TYR A 256 -2.22 2.11 -5.61
C TYR A 256 -2.47 3.21 -6.66
N TYR A 257 -2.60 4.46 -6.22
CA TYR A 257 -2.72 5.61 -7.13
C TYR A 257 -1.41 5.95 -7.86
N ALA A 258 -0.26 5.82 -7.20
CA ALA A 258 1.08 6.02 -7.79
C ALA A 258 1.34 5.09 -8.96
N TYR A 259 0.91 3.85 -8.75
CA TYR A 259 1.22 2.74 -9.61
C TYR A 259 0.16 2.53 -10.68
N GLY A 260 -0.90 3.36 -10.70
CA GLY A 260 -2.01 3.26 -11.64
C GLY A 260 -2.51 1.83 -11.77
N MET A 261 -2.56 1.05 -10.69
CA MET A 261 -2.71 -0.40 -10.79
C MET A 261 -4.10 -0.80 -11.29
N ASP A 262 -4.25 -0.85 -12.60
CA ASP A 262 -4.59 -2.11 -13.25
C ASP A 262 -3.44 -3.08 -12.91
N ILE A 263 -3.79 -4.20 -12.29
CA ILE A 263 -2.86 -5.12 -11.62
C ILE A 263 -1.84 -5.75 -12.60
N SER A 264 -0.71 -5.11 -12.83
CA SER A 264 0.48 -5.66 -13.50
C SER A 264 1.70 -4.86 -12.97
N TYR A 265 2.77 -5.40 -12.38
CA TYR A 265 3.64 -6.49 -12.80
C TYR A 265 4.48 -6.98 -11.59
N ASP A 266 3.95 -7.93 -10.82
CA ASP A 266 4.70 -9.04 -10.22
C ASP A 266 3.66 -10.02 -9.71
N SER A 267 3.57 -11.19 -10.34
CA SER A 267 2.65 -12.26 -9.96
C SER A 267 2.74 -12.60 -8.45
N ARG A 268 3.92 -12.43 -7.83
CA ARG A 268 4.10 -12.67 -6.39
C ARG A 268 3.42 -11.59 -5.55
N SER A 269 3.49 -10.32 -5.95
CA SER A 269 2.81 -9.21 -5.25
C SER A 269 1.28 -9.32 -5.33
N LYS A 270 0.74 -9.75 -6.49
CA LYS A 270 -0.70 -9.99 -6.69
C LYS A 270 -1.23 -11.05 -5.73
N ILE A 271 -0.50 -12.17 -5.61
CA ILE A 271 -0.87 -13.25 -4.70
C ILE A 271 -0.80 -12.78 -3.26
N SER A 272 0.29 -12.13 -2.84
CA SER A 272 0.45 -11.69 -1.45
C SER A 272 -0.73 -10.83 -1.02
N ILE A 273 -1.14 -9.87 -1.84
CA ILE A 273 -2.30 -9.02 -1.55
C ILE A 273 -3.59 -9.84 -1.39
N LEU A 274 -3.83 -10.82 -2.26
CA LEU A 274 -5.01 -11.68 -2.15
C LEU A 274 -4.97 -12.59 -0.94
N ILE A 275 -3.81 -13.17 -0.62
CA ILE A 275 -3.62 -13.99 0.57
C ILE A 275 -3.89 -13.13 1.81
N ASP A 276 -3.26 -11.96 1.91
CA ASP A 276 -3.42 -11.05 3.04
C ASP A 276 -4.88 -10.58 3.18
N LEU A 277 -5.56 -10.25 2.08
CA LEU A 277 -6.98 -9.89 2.10
C LEU A 277 -7.84 -11.04 2.62
N ARG A 278 -7.66 -12.26 2.10
CA ARG A 278 -8.44 -13.42 2.52
C ARG A 278 -8.17 -13.79 3.98
N SER A 279 -6.91 -13.75 4.41
CA SER A 279 -6.53 -13.99 5.80
C SER A 279 -7.18 -12.97 6.74
N ARG A 280 -7.09 -11.68 6.43
CA ARG A 280 -7.72 -10.62 7.24
C ARG A 280 -9.24 -10.74 7.28
N ILE A 281 -9.89 -11.06 6.15
CA ILE A 281 -11.34 -11.35 6.12
C ILE A 281 -11.68 -12.52 7.05
N ASN A 282 -10.88 -13.59 7.02
CA ASN A 282 -11.08 -14.74 7.90
C ASN A 282 -10.83 -14.39 9.37
N GLU A 283 -9.81 -13.61 9.69
CA GLU A 283 -9.54 -13.12 11.05
C GLU A 283 -10.70 -12.28 11.59
N LEU A 284 -11.19 -11.32 10.79
CA LEU A 284 -12.35 -10.50 11.12
C LEU A 284 -13.61 -11.36 11.31
N SER A 285 -13.87 -12.29 10.37
CA SER A 285 -15.02 -13.19 10.44
C SER A 285 -14.93 -14.14 11.64
N MET A 286 -13.73 -14.65 11.94
CA MET A 286 -13.49 -15.51 13.09
C MET A 286 -13.69 -14.76 14.39
N SER A 287 -13.23 -13.51 14.47
CA SER A 287 -13.41 -12.66 15.64
C SER A 287 -14.90 -12.41 15.91
N LYS A 288 -15.66 -12.00 14.89
CA LYS A 288 -17.06 -11.57 15.01
C LYS A 288 -18.06 -12.72 15.03
N TYR A 289 -17.89 -13.69 14.13
CA TYR A 289 -18.87 -14.72 13.86
C TYR A 289 -18.40 -16.15 14.18
N LYS A 290 -17.16 -16.31 14.64
CA LYS A 290 -16.58 -17.60 15.09
C LYS A 290 -16.49 -18.66 13.98
N PHE A 291 -16.25 -18.25 12.73
CA PHE A 291 -15.92 -19.15 11.63
C PHE A 291 -15.05 -18.43 10.58
N GLU A 292 -14.35 -19.21 9.74
CA GLU A 292 -13.62 -18.65 8.58
C GLU A 292 -14.58 -18.50 7.41
N LEU A 293 -14.68 -17.29 6.86
CA LEU A 293 -15.59 -16.99 5.75
C LEU A 293 -15.14 -17.61 4.42
N LEU A 294 -13.83 -17.62 4.18
CA LEU A 294 -13.22 -17.96 2.90
C LEU A 294 -12.24 -19.12 3.09
N LYS A 295 -12.51 -20.26 2.43
CA LYS A 295 -11.56 -21.39 2.42
C LYS A 295 -10.30 -21.05 1.62
N GLN A 296 -9.13 -21.40 2.13
CA GLN A 296 -7.89 -21.23 1.38
C GLN A 296 -7.72 -22.36 0.34
N ASP A 297 -7.23 -22.00 -0.85
CA ASP A 297 -6.86 -22.94 -1.90
C ASP A 297 -5.58 -22.43 -2.58
N GLU A 298 -4.44 -22.94 -2.10
CA GLU A 298 -3.11 -22.57 -2.59
C GLU A 298 -2.93 -22.86 -4.08
N LYS A 299 -3.55 -23.92 -4.61
CA LYS A 299 -3.45 -24.26 -6.04
C LYS A 299 -4.17 -23.22 -6.87
N SER A 300 -5.38 -22.84 -6.47
CA SER A 300 -6.14 -21.80 -7.15
C SER A 300 -5.46 -20.44 -7.04
N LEU A 301 -4.92 -20.08 -5.86
CA LEU A 301 -4.14 -18.86 -5.65
C LEU A 301 -2.88 -18.80 -6.54
N LYS A 302 -2.15 -19.92 -6.63
CA LYS A 302 -0.97 -20.05 -7.51
C LYS A 302 -1.35 -20.04 -9.00
N GLN A 303 -2.56 -20.46 -9.37
CA GLN A 303 -3.00 -20.43 -10.76
C GLN A 303 -3.33 -19.00 -11.18
N ILE A 304 -4.16 -18.28 -10.42
CA ILE A 304 -4.55 -16.89 -10.75
C ILE A 304 -3.39 -15.89 -10.72
N SER A 305 -2.24 -16.30 -10.20
CA SER A 305 -1.03 -15.47 -10.23
C SER A 305 -0.34 -15.46 -11.57
N LYS A 306 -0.57 -16.47 -12.41
CA LYS A 306 0.13 -16.60 -13.68
C LYS A 306 -0.38 -15.53 -14.64
N ASP A 307 0.56 -14.95 -15.38
CA ASP A 307 0.23 -14.03 -16.47
C ASP A 307 -0.55 -14.77 -17.57
N CYS A 308 -1.42 -14.05 -18.25
CA CYS A 308 -2.46 -14.62 -19.10
C CYS A 308 -2.41 -14.04 -20.51
N TYR A 309 -1.78 -14.76 -21.43
CA TYR A 309 -1.54 -14.29 -22.81
C TYR A 309 -2.41 -14.98 -23.86
N ASP A 310 -3.05 -16.10 -23.51
CA ASP A 310 -3.87 -16.90 -24.41
C ASP A 310 -5.19 -17.35 -23.77
N ASP A 311 -6.06 -17.97 -24.57
CA ASP A 311 -7.39 -18.39 -24.14
C ASP A 311 -7.35 -19.54 -23.12
N ASP A 312 -6.35 -20.44 -23.20
CA ASP A 312 -6.18 -21.56 -22.28
C ASP A 312 -5.79 -21.08 -20.87
N CYS A 313 -4.86 -20.11 -20.80
CA CYS A 313 -4.52 -19.47 -19.54
C CYS A 313 -5.72 -18.72 -18.96
N LEU A 314 -6.50 -18.03 -19.79
CA LEU A 314 -7.70 -17.31 -19.34
C LEU A 314 -8.74 -18.28 -18.76
N VAL A 315 -8.99 -19.41 -19.42
CA VAL A 315 -9.88 -20.48 -18.91
C VAL A 315 -9.39 -20.99 -17.56
N ALA A 316 -8.09 -21.31 -17.45
CA ALA A 316 -7.51 -21.83 -16.21
C ALA A 316 -7.60 -20.81 -15.06
N ASN A 317 -7.34 -19.54 -15.34
CA ASN A 317 -7.43 -18.45 -14.38
C ASN A 317 -8.89 -18.18 -13.94
N LEU A 318 -9.85 -18.19 -14.87
CA LEU A 318 -11.28 -18.07 -14.56
C LEU A 318 -11.79 -19.24 -13.70
N ALA A 319 -11.36 -20.46 -14.00
CA ALA A 319 -11.72 -21.65 -13.24
C ALA A 319 -11.17 -21.58 -11.80
N ALA A 320 -9.90 -21.20 -11.65
CA ALA A 320 -9.27 -21.03 -10.34
C ALA A 320 -9.94 -19.91 -9.53
N LEU A 321 -10.24 -18.76 -10.14
CA LEU A 321 -10.95 -17.67 -9.48
C LEU A 321 -12.36 -18.10 -9.03
N GLY A 322 -13.08 -18.81 -9.90
CA GLY A 322 -14.37 -19.41 -9.56
C GLY A 322 -14.28 -20.38 -8.38
N THR A 323 -13.22 -21.19 -8.31
CA THR A 323 -12.98 -22.11 -7.18
C THR A 323 -12.79 -21.34 -5.86
N LEU A 324 -12.07 -20.22 -5.88
CA LEU A 324 -11.90 -19.37 -4.68
C LEU A 324 -13.20 -18.71 -4.21
N ILE A 325 -14.09 -18.36 -5.16
CA ILE A 325 -15.43 -17.83 -4.88
C ILE A 325 -16.35 -18.93 -4.35
N ASP A 326 -16.32 -20.11 -4.96
CA ASP A 326 -17.07 -21.28 -4.49
C ASP A 326 -16.57 -21.76 -3.11
N GLY A 327 -15.34 -21.40 -2.75
CA GLY A 327 -14.73 -21.58 -1.43
C GLY A 327 -15.32 -20.72 -0.29
N ILE A 328 -16.36 -19.91 -0.53
CA ILE A 328 -17.13 -19.27 0.55
C ILE A 328 -17.75 -20.35 1.46
N ASN A 329 -17.65 -20.17 2.78
CA ASN A 329 -18.13 -21.13 3.78
C ASN A 329 -19.66 -21.11 3.94
N VAL A 330 -20.36 -21.66 2.95
CA VAL A 330 -21.82 -21.76 2.90
C VAL A 330 -22.41 -22.48 4.11
N ALA A 331 -21.72 -23.50 4.63
CA ALA A 331 -22.23 -24.31 5.73
C ALA A 331 -22.40 -23.48 7.00
N ASP A 332 -21.41 -22.67 7.36
CA ASP A 332 -21.49 -21.82 8.55
C ASP A 332 -22.34 -20.57 8.33
N LEU A 333 -22.32 -19.98 7.12
CA LEU A 333 -23.23 -18.88 6.77
C LEU A 333 -24.70 -19.29 6.88
N LYS A 334 -25.07 -20.48 6.38
CA LYS A 334 -26.44 -21.01 6.47
C LYS A 334 -26.92 -21.23 7.91
N LYS A 335 -26.01 -21.43 8.87
CA LYS A 335 -26.37 -21.53 10.30
C LYS A 335 -26.70 -20.18 10.93
N ARG A 336 -26.28 -19.07 10.30
CA ARG A 336 -26.46 -17.70 10.81
C ARG A 336 -27.69 -17.02 10.21
N ILE A 337 -27.99 -17.27 8.95
CA ILE A 337 -29.17 -16.69 8.29
C ILE A 337 -30.45 -17.41 8.73
N THR A 338 -31.51 -16.63 8.98
CA THR A 338 -32.83 -17.13 9.36
C THR A 338 -33.73 -17.40 8.15
N THR A 339 -33.45 -16.71 7.04
CA THR A 339 -34.14 -16.88 5.75
C THR A 339 -33.54 -18.06 4.99
N LYS A 340 -34.33 -18.69 4.11
CA LYS A 340 -33.85 -19.74 3.21
C LYS A 340 -33.28 -19.07 1.95
N PRO A 341 -31.94 -18.90 1.82
CA PRO A 341 -31.36 -18.26 0.64
C PRO A 341 -31.55 -19.16 -0.59
N ARG A 342 -31.45 -18.56 -1.78
CA ARG A 342 -31.27 -19.34 -3.02
C ARG A 342 -29.94 -20.10 -2.96
N ASP A 343 -29.88 -21.23 -3.66
CA ASP A 343 -28.65 -22.01 -3.73
C ASP A 343 -27.51 -21.23 -4.41
N GLY A 344 -26.27 -21.55 -4.04
CA GLY A 344 -25.05 -20.90 -4.52
C GLY A 344 -24.34 -20.07 -3.45
N SER A 345 -23.00 -20.13 -3.46
CA SER A 345 -22.10 -19.45 -2.52
C SER A 345 -22.38 -17.95 -2.39
N ILE A 346 -22.46 -17.25 -3.52
CA ILE A 346 -22.69 -15.80 -3.56
C ILE A 346 -24.08 -15.41 -3.03
N ASN A 347 -25.11 -16.22 -3.30
CA ASN A 347 -26.48 -15.93 -2.83
C ASN A 347 -26.58 -16.07 -1.31
N VAL A 348 -25.91 -17.08 -0.75
CA VAL A 348 -25.83 -17.28 0.71
C VAL A 348 -25.02 -16.15 1.37
N LEU A 349 -23.91 -15.73 0.76
CA LEU A 349 -23.14 -14.58 1.23
C LEU A 349 -23.95 -13.29 1.21
N GLU A 350 -24.65 -13.00 0.11
CA GLU A 350 -25.48 -11.80 0.00
C GLU A 350 -26.55 -11.75 1.10
N GLU A 351 -27.23 -12.87 1.35
CA GLU A 351 -28.25 -12.95 2.38
C GLU A 351 -27.67 -12.73 3.77
N PHE A 352 -26.49 -13.31 4.04
CA PHE A 352 -25.77 -13.07 5.28
C PHE A 352 -25.43 -11.57 5.47
N LEU A 353 -24.88 -10.92 4.43
CA LEU A 353 -24.55 -9.51 4.50
C LEU A 353 -25.80 -8.64 4.74
N LYS A 354 -26.93 -8.95 4.11
CA LYS A 354 -28.21 -8.25 4.34
C LYS A 354 -28.69 -8.37 5.78
N VAL A 355 -28.57 -9.55 6.38
CA VAL A 355 -29.05 -9.81 7.75
C VAL A 355 -28.15 -9.14 8.79
N TYR A 356 -26.84 -9.18 8.59
CA TYR A 356 -25.88 -8.81 9.65
C TYR A 356 -25.21 -7.45 9.45
N ILE A 357 -25.22 -6.89 8.24
CA ILE A 357 -24.45 -5.69 7.92
C ILE A 357 -25.29 -4.74 7.07
N ASN A 358 -25.97 -3.83 7.75
CA ASN A 358 -26.83 -2.85 7.10
C ASN A 358 -26.01 -1.92 6.19
N GLY A 359 -26.41 -1.83 4.93
CA GLY A 359 -25.76 -0.94 3.97
C GLY A 359 -24.44 -1.47 3.38
N TYR A 360 -24.18 -2.78 3.40
CA TYR A 360 -23.04 -3.34 2.67
C TYR A 360 -23.07 -2.91 1.19
N GLU A 361 -21.87 -2.77 0.61
CA GLU A 361 -21.70 -2.34 -0.77
C GLU A 361 -22.18 -3.43 -1.76
N LYS A 362 -23.16 -3.10 -2.61
CA LYS A 362 -23.80 -4.08 -3.53
C LYS A 362 -22.87 -4.53 -4.64
N GLU A 363 -21.86 -3.71 -4.93
CA GLU A 363 -20.81 -3.92 -5.91
C GLU A 363 -20.01 -5.18 -5.57
N ILE A 364 -19.81 -5.51 -4.29
CA ILE A 364 -19.20 -6.77 -3.83
C ILE A 364 -19.89 -7.97 -4.49
N ILE A 365 -21.21 -8.05 -4.33
CA ILE A 365 -22.00 -9.18 -4.82
C ILE A 365 -22.12 -9.16 -6.34
N THR A 366 -22.21 -7.97 -6.93
CA THR A 366 -22.31 -7.78 -8.38
C THR A 366 -21.04 -8.25 -9.08
N ASN A 367 -19.87 -7.88 -8.56
CA ASN A 367 -18.57 -8.26 -9.08
C ASN A 367 -18.37 -9.78 -9.02
N LEU A 368 -18.64 -10.41 -7.87
CA LEU A 368 -18.57 -11.87 -7.72
C LEU A 368 -19.48 -12.61 -8.71
N ARG A 369 -20.72 -12.11 -8.90
CA ARG A 369 -21.66 -12.68 -9.88
C ARG A 369 -21.16 -12.54 -11.31
N ASN A 370 -20.60 -11.38 -11.66
CA ASN A 370 -20.06 -11.12 -12.99
C ASN A 370 -18.90 -12.07 -13.30
N ILE A 371 -17.99 -12.28 -12.34
CA ILE A 371 -16.89 -13.25 -12.48
C ILE A 371 -17.41 -14.66 -12.77
N VAL A 372 -18.35 -15.16 -11.95
CA VAL A 372 -18.92 -16.50 -12.13
C VAL A 372 -19.68 -16.62 -13.45
N LYS A 373 -20.42 -15.58 -13.86
CA LYS A 373 -21.09 -15.55 -15.17
C LYS A 373 -20.08 -15.60 -16.33
N ILE A 374 -19.00 -14.82 -16.28
CA ILE A 374 -17.93 -14.86 -17.29
C ILE A 374 -17.32 -16.25 -17.36
N ARG A 375 -16.96 -16.85 -16.22
CA ARG A 375 -16.45 -18.24 -16.15
C ARG A 375 -17.38 -19.22 -16.86
N ASN A 376 -18.68 -19.15 -16.56
CA ASN A 376 -19.67 -20.10 -17.09
C ASN A 376 -19.98 -19.87 -18.58
N GLN A 377 -19.68 -18.69 -19.12
CA GLN A 377 -19.92 -18.35 -20.52
C GLN A 377 -18.69 -18.55 -21.40
N TRP A 378 -17.50 -18.78 -20.83
CA TRP A 378 -16.26 -18.88 -21.60
C TRP A 378 -15.95 -20.33 -22.02
N PRO A 379 -15.59 -20.61 -23.29
CA PRO A 379 -15.50 -19.67 -24.41
C PRO A 379 -16.87 -19.18 -24.89
N ILE A 380 -17.01 -17.88 -25.16
CA ILE A 380 -18.29 -17.30 -25.54
C ILE A 380 -18.75 -17.82 -26.90
N HIS A 381 -19.86 -18.56 -26.91
CA HIS A 381 -20.57 -18.90 -28.13
C HIS A 381 -21.14 -17.63 -28.78
N LYS A 382 -21.01 -17.51 -30.10
CA LYS A 382 -21.44 -16.33 -30.90
C LYS A 382 -22.90 -15.92 -30.67
N ASN A 383 -23.74 -16.82 -30.18
CA ASN A 383 -25.18 -16.61 -29.96
C ASN A 383 -25.56 -16.43 -28.48
N SER A 384 -24.63 -15.98 -27.62
CA SER A 384 -24.94 -15.59 -26.24
C SER A 384 -24.91 -14.06 -26.07
N PRO A 385 -26.01 -13.34 -26.36
CA PRO A 385 -26.07 -11.88 -26.18
C PRO A 385 -25.68 -11.45 -24.76
N ASP A 386 -26.12 -12.20 -23.75
CA ASP A 386 -25.84 -11.90 -22.35
C ASP A 386 -24.35 -12.01 -22.02
N GLY A 387 -23.68 -13.05 -22.54
CA GLY A 387 -22.23 -13.20 -22.40
C GLY A 387 -21.46 -12.09 -23.10
N ILE A 388 -21.85 -11.75 -24.33
CA ILE A 388 -21.21 -10.67 -25.12
C ILE A 388 -21.37 -9.32 -24.41
N ASN A 389 -22.57 -9.01 -23.91
CA ASN A 389 -22.85 -7.76 -23.21
C ASN A 389 -22.06 -7.66 -21.91
N LEU A 390 -21.96 -8.76 -21.15
CA LEU A 390 -21.17 -8.82 -19.92
C LEU A 390 -19.67 -8.59 -20.21
N ILE A 391 -19.13 -9.19 -21.27
CA ILE A 391 -17.74 -8.93 -21.67
C ILE A 391 -17.56 -7.49 -22.12
N LYS A 392 -18.47 -6.92 -22.92
CA LYS A 392 -18.38 -5.51 -23.30
C LYS A 392 -18.42 -4.59 -22.08
N GLN A 393 -19.22 -4.91 -21.06
CA GLN A 393 -19.29 -4.15 -19.83
C GLN A 393 -17.94 -4.14 -19.08
N VAL A 394 -17.26 -5.28 -18.99
CA VAL A 394 -15.97 -5.38 -18.29
C VAL A 394 -14.81 -4.89 -19.17
N ASN A 395 -14.73 -5.41 -20.39
CA ASN A 395 -13.59 -5.18 -21.29
C ASN A 395 -13.68 -3.87 -22.07
N GLY A 396 -14.88 -3.36 -22.32
CA GLY A 396 -15.16 -2.24 -23.23
C GLY A 396 -15.42 -2.69 -24.68
N SER A 397 -14.95 -3.88 -25.07
CA SER A 397 -15.11 -4.43 -26.43
C SER A 397 -15.28 -5.95 -26.43
N TYR A 398 -15.89 -6.46 -27.51
CA TYR A 398 -15.93 -7.88 -27.85
C TYR A 398 -15.72 -8.02 -29.38
N PRO A 399 -14.88 -8.95 -29.86
CA PRO A 399 -14.15 -9.98 -29.09
C PRO A 399 -13.07 -9.38 -28.18
N VAL A 400 -12.61 -10.17 -27.21
CA VAL A 400 -11.47 -9.78 -26.36
C VAL A 400 -10.20 -9.87 -27.19
N GLU A 401 -9.61 -8.73 -27.53
CA GLU A 401 -8.36 -8.68 -28.30
C GLU A 401 -7.16 -8.96 -27.38
N ASP A 402 -7.11 -8.28 -26.23
CA ASP A 402 -6.05 -8.38 -25.23
C ASP A 402 -6.51 -9.18 -24.01
N ARG A 403 -6.04 -10.44 -23.91
CA ARG A 403 -6.40 -11.38 -22.84
C ARG A 403 -5.79 -10.98 -21.51
N GLU A 404 -4.59 -10.42 -21.51
CA GLU A 404 -3.89 -10.03 -20.31
C GLU A 404 -4.62 -8.87 -19.64
N LYS A 405 -4.96 -7.84 -20.43
CA LYS A 405 -5.74 -6.71 -19.96
C LYS A 405 -7.13 -7.15 -19.47
N PHE A 406 -7.81 -8.01 -20.22
CA PHE A 406 -9.11 -8.53 -19.80
C PHE A 406 -9.03 -9.33 -18.50
N TRP A 407 -8.04 -10.21 -18.37
CA TRP A 407 -7.77 -10.95 -17.15
C TRP A 407 -7.51 -10.01 -15.97
N THR A 408 -6.68 -8.99 -16.18
CA THR A 408 -6.34 -8.01 -15.14
C THR A 408 -7.59 -7.31 -14.60
N LYS A 409 -8.51 -6.93 -15.48
CA LYS A 409 -9.81 -6.35 -15.07
C LYS A 409 -10.65 -7.32 -14.24
N ILE A 410 -10.71 -8.60 -14.61
CA ILE A 410 -11.46 -9.62 -13.85
C ILE A 410 -10.83 -9.85 -12.48
N PHE A 411 -9.51 -9.96 -12.43
CA PHE A 411 -8.76 -10.08 -11.18
C PHE A 411 -8.98 -8.86 -10.27
N ASN A 412 -9.08 -7.66 -10.86
CA ASN A 412 -9.43 -6.43 -10.17
C ASN A 412 -10.83 -6.48 -9.53
N LEU A 413 -11.87 -6.89 -10.29
CA LEU A 413 -13.23 -7.04 -9.75
C LEU A 413 -13.27 -7.95 -8.50
N TYR A 414 -12.48 -9.03 -8.51
CA TYR A 414 -12.39 -9.93 -7.37
C TYR A 414 -11.69 -9.29 -6.18
N THR A 415 -10.55 -8.62 -6.43
CA THR A 415 -9.79 -7.92 -5.39
C THR A 415 -10.61 -6.80 -4.75
N GLU A 416 -11.36 -6.04 -5.54
CA GLU A 416 -12.30 -5.02 -5.08
C GLU A 416 -13.40 -5.63 -4.20
N SER A 417 -13.96 -6.77 -4.61
CA SER A 417 -14.97 -7.48 -3.81
C SER A 417 -14.42 -7.92 -2.45
N LEU A 418 -13.19 -8.43 -2.39
CA LEU A 418 -12.55 -8.80 -1.14
C LEU A 418 -12.28 -7.59 -0.25
N ARG A 419 -11.83 -6.47 -0.81
CA ARG A 419 -11.64 -5.22 -0.05
C ARG A 419 -12.96 -4.70 0.49
N GLY A 420 -14.01 -4.68 -0.33
CA GLY A 420 -15.35 -4.30 0.11
C GLY A 420 -15.84 -5.21 1.25
N LEU A 421 -15.57 -6.52 1.18
CA LEU A 421 -15.86 -7.45 2.28
C LEU A 421 -15.04 -7.14 3.53
N GLU A 422 -13.73 -6.91 3.41
CA GLU A 422 -12.87 -6.53 4.53
C GLU A 422 -13.40 -5.27 5.24
N THR A 423 -13.72 -4.22 4.47
CA THR A 423 -14.28 -2.96 5.01
C THR A 423 -15.63 -3.21 5.68
N THR A 424 -16.55 -3.91 4.99
CA THR A 424 -17.88 -4.27 5.52
C THR A 424 -17.78 -5.07 6.83
N LEU A 425 -16.81 -5.98 6.91
CA LEU A 425 -16.54 -6.78 8.10
C LEU A 425 -15.74 -6.03 9.17
N THR A 426 -15.17 -4.86 8.87
CA THR A 426 -14.50 -4.00 9.87
C THR A 426 -15.52 -3.12 10.56
N ASP A 427 -16.42 -2.50 9.79
CA ASP A 427 -17.39 -1.51 10.25
C ASP A 427 -18.64 -2.09 10.96
N SER A 428 -18.87 -3.40 10.84
CA SER A 428 -19.99 -4.14 11.48
C SER A 428 -19.83 -4.38 12.97
#